data_AF-A0AAQ3L2W2-F1
#
_entry.id   AF-A0AAQ3L2W2-F1
#
_cell.length_a   1.000
_cell.length_b   1.000
_cell.length_c   1.000
_cell.angle_alpha   90.00
_cell.angle_beta   90.00
_cell.angle_gamma   90.00
#
_symmetry.space_group_name_H-M   'P 1'
#
loop_
_entity.id
_entity.type
_entity.pdbx_description
1 polymer ?
#
loop_
_entity_poly.entity_id
_entity_poly.type
_entity_poly.pdbx_seq_one_letter_code
_entity_poly.pdbx_strand_id
1 'polypeptide(L)'
;MHFHSEISSTQKMSDFRVRRLEQGQMRTRSVPIAVTPGGFWCCPSPAVLQKSLEYHNHQNKKKILSTAPSKLISVPQAPIPVVNNATPSNPSSSAVVSEHISIGPTSDSAAKSPKAAAERLPKRNVENQHRRISVGFGQPATSDLKIVLFGKEGIAVEMSVHRSILIEHSSFFADKFSRQSPVPCVEIADCEDVEIFVETVGLMYCNEVKHRLIKQSVSRVLRILKVAESLGFRTCIKSCLDYLEVVPWVGEEENVVSSVRHLHSRNYSISPVLKRVFSETSKPPNDTLAHIMELVLKSNEDRGRREMRSLVLKLLKENSFWTDGSVDICIGTLYSLCQSCLDSLMDLFRQASKSSGISFESKDPVVRKIALEAENLLWLVEILAVRNTADEFASMWVSQNELAQLHAELPVMLRHKVSCITARIFVGIGRGEMLPSKETRQLLLHVWLQPLIDDYNWLQHGCRQFDRKVVEEGIGQTILTLPLEDQQSILLSWLERFLKVGDKCPNLQRAFEVWWRRTFLRPHFEQHGKTGR
;
A
#
# COMPACT_ATOMS: atom_id res chain seq x y z
N MET A 1 78.08 28.97 -31.42
CA MET A 1 78.90 29.56 -32.50
C MET A 1 78.75 28.66 -33.72
N HIS A 2 78.36 29.08 -34.93
CA HIS A 2 77.79 30.32 -35.49
C HIS A 2 76.88 29.87 -36.67
N PHE A 3 75.61 30.31 -36.78
CA PHE A 3 75.09 31.50 -37.47
C PHE A 3 75.02 31.46 -39.01
N HIS A 4 73.88 31.98 -39.54
CA HIS A 4 73.42 32.24 -40.93
C HIS A 4 72.41 31.23 -41.52
N SER A 5 71.11 31.54 -41.64
CA SER A 5 70.36 32.56 -42.43
C SER A 5 70.00 32.06 -43.85
N GLU A 6 68.73 31.73 -44.14
CA GLU A 6 67.68 32.64 -44.68
C GLU A 6 67.70 32.62 -46.23
N ILE A 7 66.64 32.22 -46.96
CA ILE A 7 65.55 33.03 -47.59
C ILE A 7 64.74 31.97 -48.42
N SER A 8 63.44 31.73 -48.25
CA SER A 8 62.21 32.52 -48.50
C SER A 8 61.69 32.53 -49.95
N SER A 9 60.41 32.14 -50.12
CA SER A 9 59.50 32.43 -51.25
C SER A 9 58.06 32.01 -50.82
N THR A 10 57.40 32.76 -49.94
CA THR A 10 56.43 33.83 -50.24
C THR A 10 55.11 33.41 -50.91
N GLN A 11 54.00 33.50 -50.16
CA GLN A 11 52.76 34.14 -50.64
C GLN A 11 51.99 34.72 -49.42
N LYS A 12 51.50 35.96 -49.55
CA LYS A 12 50.67 36.75 -48.61
C LYS A 12 49.24 36.17 -48.46
N MET A 13 48.35 36.56 -47.53
CA MET A 13 48.34 37.28 -46.22
C MET A 13 46.85 37.45 -45.84
N SER A 14 46.43 37.32 -44.57
CA SER A 14 45.29 38.08 -43.99
C SER A 14 45.16 37.89 -42.48
N ASP A 15 44.81 38.97 -41.79
CA ASP A 15 44.73 39.05 -40.32
C ASP A 15 43.56 38.28 -39.71
N PHE A 16 43.73 37.80 -38.46
CA PHE A 16 42.63 37.73 -37.50
C PHE A 16 43.02 38.29 -36.13
N ARG A 17 42.30 39.34 -35.71
CA ARG A 17 42.50 40.02 -34.42
C ARG A 17 42.07 39.16 -33.25
N VAL A 18 42.87 39.17 -32.18
CA VAL A 18 42.48 38.71 -30.85
C VAL A 18 41.23 39.47 -30.39
N ARG A 19 40.11 38.76 -30.20
CA ARG A 19 38.97 39.29 -29.44
C ARG A 19 39.18 39.03 -27.95
N ARG A 20 39.46 40.11 -27.21
CA ARG A 20 39.30 40.15 -25.75
C ARG A 20 37.82 39.90 -25.44
N LEU A 21 37.50 38.79 -24.79
CA LEU A 21 36.13 38.50 -24.35
C LEU A 21 35.84 39.32 -23.10
N GLU A 22 34.89 40.26 -23.19
CA GLU A 22 34.48 41.05 -22.03
C GLU A 22 33.71 40.19 -21.02
N GLN A 23 33.90 40.48 -19.73
CA GLN A 23 33.25 39.77 -18.64
C GLN A 23 31.76 40.15 -18.55
N GLY A 24 30.90 39.36 -19.20
CA GLY A 24 29.48 39.34 -18.86
C GLY A 24 29.30 38.79 -17.44
N GLN A 25 28.69 39.57 -16.53
CA GLN A 25 28.44 39.15 -15.15
C GLN A 25 27.39 38.03 -15.07
N MET A 26 27.81 36.78 -15.20
CA MET A 26 27.02 35.64 -14.73
C MET A 26 27.01 35.63 -13.19
N ARG A 27 25.81 35.65 -12.59
CA ARG A 27 25.65 35.47 -11.13
C ARG A 27 25.79 33.99 -10.76
N THR A 28 27.03 33.51 -10.67
CA THR A 28 27.35 32.26 -9.99
C THR A 28 27.04 32.40 -8.49
N ARG A 29 26.06 31.63 -8.01
CA ARG A 29 25.75 31.56 -6.57
C ARG A 29 26.51 30.39 -5.98
N SER A 30 27.78 30.59 -5.66
CA SER A 30 28.58 29.61 -4.93
C SER A 30 27.96 29.41 -3.54
N VAL A 31 27.42 28.21 -3.30
CA VAL A 31 27.15 27.72 -1.95
C VAL A 31 28.38 26.92 -1.56
N PRO A 32 29.29 27.45 -0.73
CA PRO A 32 30.53 26.75 -0.41
C PRO A 32 30.21 25.58 0.52
N ILE A 33 30.14 24.39 -0.06
CA ILE A 33 30.21 23.13 0.67
C ILE A 33 31.63 22.63 0.43
N ALA A 34 32.42 22.54 1.51
CA ALA A 34 33.81 22.11 1.48
C ALA A 34 33.94 20.80 2.25
N VAL A 35 34.60 19.78 1.69
CA VAL A 35 34.86 18.53 2.44
C VAL A 35 36.02 18.79 3.38
N THR A 36 35.88 18.41 4.65
CA THR A 36 37.08 18.12 5.44
C THR A 36 37.62 16.73 5.06
N PRO A 37 38.92 16.43 5.24
CA PRO A 37 39.47 15.10 5.02
C PRO A 37 38.82 13.97 5.85
N GLY A 38 38.02 14.32 6.88
CA GLY A 38 37.21 13.38 7.65
C GLY A 38 35.81 13.10 7.08
N GLY A 39 35.53 13.47 5.83
CA GLY A 39 34.28 13.11 5.14
C GLY A 39 33.03 13.85 5.61
N PHE A 40 33.14 14.99 6.33
CA PHE A 40 31.99 15.80 6.70
C PHE A 40 31.46 16.61 5.50
N TRP A 41 30.45 16.05 4.83
CA TRP A 41 29.54 16.80 3.95
C TRP A 41 28.12 16.84 4.51
N CYS A 42 27.56 18.05 4.56
CA CYS A 42 26.12 18.28 4.54
C CYS A 42 25.72 18.54 3.09
N CYS A 43 24.91 17.65 2.51
CA CYS A 43 24.22 17.96 1.26
C CYS A 43 23.34 19.20 1.45
N PRO A 44 23.21 20.09 0.44
CA PRO A 44 22.32 21.22 0.55
C PRO A 44 20.89 20.67 0.62
N SER A 45 20.18 20.96 1.72
CA SER A 45 18.79 20.52 1.90
C SER A 45 17.92 20.87 0.67
N PRO A 46 16.94 20.04 0.28
CA PRO A 46 16.02 20.35 -0.82
C PRO A 46 15.40 21.76 -0.73
N ALA A 47 15.19 22.25 0.49
CA ALA A 47 14.69 23.60 0.76
C ALA A 47 15.62 24.73 0.26
N VAL A 48 16.93 24.50 0.13
CA VAL A 48 17.89 25.51 -0.40
C VAL A 48 17.79 25.62 -1.91
N LEU A 49 17.54 24.50 -2.60
CA LEU A 49 17.30 24.46 -4.05
C LEU A 49 15.91 25.05 -4.38
N GLN A 50 14.88 24.71 -3.62
CA GLN A 50 13.50 25.18 -3.83
C GLN A 50 13.25 26.64 -3.39
N LYS A 51 13.79 27.12 -2.25
CA LYS A 51 13.56 28.52 -1.81
C LYS A 51 14.20 29.57 -2.74
N SER A 52 15.13 29.17 -3.61
CA SER A 52 15.64 30.04 -4.67
C SER A 52 14.70 30.13 -5.90
N LEU A 53 13.56 29.44 -5.90
CA LEU A 53 12.50 29.56 -6.91
C LEU A 53 11.52 30.69 -6.53
N GLU A 54 11.03 30.68 -5.28
CA GLU A 54 10.01 31.62 -4.79
C GLU A 54 10.48 33.09 -4.78
N TYR A 55 11.74 33.34 -4.39
CA TYR A 55 12.26 34.70 -4.26
C TYR A 55 12.30 35.49 -5.57
N HIS A 56 12.29 34.81 -6.73
CA HIS A 56 12.30 35.45 -8.04
C HIS A 56 10.89 35.83 -8.55
N ASN A 57 9.86 35.08 -8.18
CA ASN A 57 8.47 35.39 -8.57
C ASN A 57 7.93 36.64 -7.87
N HIS A 58 8.44 36.99 -6.69
CA HIS A 58 8.06 38.23 -6.00
C HIS A 58 8.77 39.49 -6.51
N GLN A 59 9.90 39.39 -7.22
CA GLN A 59 10.62 40.58 -7.72
C GLN A 59 10.01 41.19 -9.00
N ASN A 60 9.13 40.48 -9.72
CA ASN A 60 8.41 41.02 -10.87
C ASN A 60 7.12 41.79 -10.53
N LYS A 61 6.76 41.92 -9.23
CA LYS A 61 5.66 42.79 -8.78
C LYS A 61 5.95 43.45 -7.43
N LYS A 62 6.63 44.60 -7.45
CA LYS A 62 6.27 45.84 -6.72
C LYS A 62 7.37 46.91 -6.82
N LYS A 63 7.04 48.03 -7.47
CA LYS A 63 7.71 49.32 -7.30
C LYS A 63 6.68 50.30 -6.73
N ILE A 64 6.62 50.41 -5.40
CA ILE A 64 5.97 51.47 -4.60
C ILE A 64 6.71 51.50 -3.25
N LEU A 65 6.91 52.71 -2.70
CA LEU A 65 7.69 52.95 -1.49
C LEU A 65 6.94 52.57 -0.21
N SER A 66 7.65 52.19 0.86
CA SER A 66 7.70 52.99 2.13
C SER A 66 8.36 52.22 3.30
N THR A 67 9.26 52.94 4.01
CA THR A 67 9.63 52.88 5.46
C THR A 67 9.43 51.62 6.33
N ALA A 68 10.50 51.25 7.05
CA ALA A 68 10.46 50.43 8.28
C ALA A 68 10.06 51.29 9.52
N PRO A 69 9.79 50.71 10.72
CA PRO A 69 10.92 50.36 11.62
C PRO A 69 10.77 49.12 12.57
N SER A 70 11.92 48.52 12.87
CA SER A 70 12.40 47.85 14.12
C SER A 70 11.53 47.03 15.11
N LYS A 71 11.95 45.75 15.28
CA LYS A 71 12.36 45.00 16.51
C LYS A 71 11.55 45.05 17.84
N LEU A 72 11.24 43.85 18.39
CA LEU A 72 11.63 43.27 19.72
C LEU A 72 10.64 42.12 20.08
N ILE A 73 11.05 40.83 20.16
CA ILE A 73 11.59 40.06 21.31
C ILE A 73 10.53 39.44 22.29
N SER A 74 10.36 38.11 22.14
CA SER A 74 10.20 37.01 23.15
C SER A 74 8.92 36.74 23.99
N VAL A 75 8.47 35.47 23.86
CA VAL A 75 8.20 34.45 24.93
C VAL A 75 6.78 34.37 25.55
N PRO A 76 6.28 33.16 25.95
CA PRO A 76 4.87 32.78 25.78
C PRO A 76 4.09 32.38 27.05
N GLN A 77 2.77 32.23 26.92
CA GLN A 77 1.97 31.35 27.80
C GLN A 77 0.64 30.89 27.16
N ALA A 78 0.23 29.66 27.48
CA ALA A 78 -1.11 29.08 27.27
C ALA A 78 -1.89 29.13 28.63
N PRO A 79 -3.21 28.79 28.76
CA PRO A 79 -4.02 27.91 27.91
C PRO A 79 -5.49 28.34 27.64
N ILE A 80 -6.25 27.39 27.09
CA ILE A 80 -7.64 27.43 26.57
C ILE A 80 -8.68 27.54 27.72
N PRO A 81 -9.93 27.99 27.45
CA PRO A 81 -11.02 26.98 27.41
C PRO A 81 -12.05 27.13 26.26
N VAL A 82 -12.84 26.08 26.10
CA VAL A 82 -13.78 25.74 25.00
C VAL A 82 -15.17 26.38 25.15
N VAL A 83 -15.81 26.81 24.06
CA VAL A 83 -17.28 26.73 23.85
C VAL A 83 -17.59 26.43 22.37
N ASN A 84 -18.55 25.52 22.13
CA ASN A 84 -19.05 25.14 20.79
C ASN A 84 -20.08 26.14 20.24
N ASN A 85 -20.33 26.15 18.91
CA ASN A 85 -21.66 25.82 18.35
C ASN A 85 -21.80 25.99 16.82
N ALA A 86 -22.72 25.17 16.27
CA ALA A 86 -23.55 25.37 15.08
C ALA A 86 -22.94 25.43 13.65
N THR A 87 -23.25 24.37 12.89
CA THR A 87 -23.41 24.32 11.42
C THR A 87 -24.56 25.24 10.94
N PRO A 88 -24.65 25.62 9.64
CA PRO A 88 -25.38 24.74 8.70
C PRO A 88 -24.95 24.76 7.21
N SER A 89 -25.23 23.62 6.54
CA SER A 89 -25.57 23.37 5.12
C SER A 89 -25.28 24.40 4.00
N ASN A 90 -24.68 23.93 2.88
CA ASN A 90 -25.45 23.66 1.64
C ASN A 90 -24.66 22.86 0.57
N PRO A 91 -25.34 22.26 -0.46
CA PRO A 91 -24.76 21.32 -1.43
C PRO A 91 -24.61 21.88 -2.87
N SER A 92 -24.54 20.97 -3.86
CA SER A 92 -24.51 21.13 -5.34
C SER A 92 -23.09 21.22 -5.96
N SER A 93 -22.58 20.35 -6.84
CA SER A 93 -23.09 19.40 -7.89
C SER A 93 -23.26 19.96 -9.32
N SER A 94 -22.33 19.58 -10.20
CA SER A 94 -22.50 19.19 -11.63
C SER A 94 -23.31 20.05 -12.64
N ALA A 95 -22.70 20.42 -13.77
CA ALA A 95 -22.90 19.81 -15.12
C ALA A 95 -22.30 20.69 -16.26
N VAL A 96 -21.37 20.23 -17.13
CA VAL A 96 -21.40 19.39 -18.38
C VAL A 96 -21.80 20.14 -19.68
N VAL A 97 -21.14 19.78 -20.81
CA VAL A 97 -21.48 19.97 -22.26
C VAL A 97 -21.10 21.33 -22.91
N SER A 98 -20.75 21.47 -24.20
CA SER A 98 -19.83 20.76 -25.14
C SER A 98 -19.70 21.57 -26.47
N GLU A 99 -18.55 21.41 -27.14
CA GLU A 99 -18.32 21.28 -28.60
C GLU A 99 -18.81 22.26 -29.72
N HIS A 100 -17.84 22.48 -30.63
CA HIS A 100 -17.89 22.51 -32.11
C HIS A 100 -18.17 23.79 -32.97
N ILE A 101 -17.05 24.30 -33.50
CA ILE A 101 -16.69 24.50 -34.93
C ILE A 101 -17.38 25.60 -35.78
N SER A 102 -16.55 26.60 -36.11
CA SER A 102 -16.30 27.29 -37.41
C SER A 102 -17.42 27.60 -38.43
N ILE A 103 -17.34 28.79 -39.02
CA ILE A 103 -17.28 29.06 -40.48
C ILE A 103 -16.83 30.53 -40.71
N GLY A 104 -16.00 30.80 -41.73
CA GLY A 104 -15.65 32.16 -42.21
C GLY A 104 -16.65 32.69 -43.26
N PRO A 105 -16.47 33.89 -43.87
CA PRO A 105 -15.38 34.07 -44.84
C PRO A 105 -14.83 35.53 -44.97
N THR A 106 -14.16 35.79 -46.11
CA THR A 106 -13.22 36.87 -46.44
C THR A 106 -13.81 38.10 -47.17
N SER A 107 -13.07 39.23 -47.19
CA SER A 107 -13.03 40.19 -48.33
C SER A 107 -11.78 41.10 -48.28
N ASP A 108 -11.49 41.82 -49.38
CA ASP A 108 -10.13 42.20 -49.82
C ASP A 108 -9.75 43.70 -49.86
N SER A 109 -8.44 43.93 -50.00
CA SER A 109 -7.78 44.92 -50.91
C SER A 109 -7.33 46.32 -50.43
N ALA A 110 -5.99 46.48 -50.44
CA ALA A 110 -5.17 47.63 -50.93
C ALA A 110 -5.39 49.07 -50.38
N ALA A 111 -4.37 49.94 -50.21
CA ALA A 111 -2.94 49.94 -50.52
C ALA A 111 -2.17 50.82 -49.46
N LYS A 112 -0.92 51.29 -49.56
CA LYS A 112 0.16 51.35 -50.59
C LYS A 112 1.52 51.49 -49.86
N SER A 113 2.66 51.57 -50.58
CA SER A 113 4.03 51.81 -50.03
C SER A 113 4.71 53.00 -50.76
N PRO A 114 5.96 53.47 -50.42
CA PRO A 114 7.19 52.70 -50.74
C PRO A 114 8.52 52.99 -49.93
N LYS A 115 9.50 52.07 -50.10
CA LYS A 115 10.99 52.21 -49.92
C LYS A 115 11.55 52.50 -48.51
N ALA A 116 12.68 51.96 -48.06
CA ALA A 116 13.56 50.82 -48.41
C ALA A 116 14.56 50.60 -47.22
N ALA A 117 15.47 49.63 -47.10
CA ALA A 117 15.94 48.51 -47.94
C ALA A 117 16.61 47.40 -47.07
N ALA A 118 17.19 46.38 -47.72
CA ALA A 118 18.25 45.46 -47.24
C ALA A 118 17.95 44.49 -46.07
N GLU A 119 17.46 43.30 -46.44
CA GLU A 119 17.45 42.09 -45.61
C GLU A 119 18.86 41.53 -45.33
N ARG A 120 19.04 40.87 -44.17
CA ARG A 120 19.91 39.70 -44.02
C ARG A 120 19.28 38.67 -43.06
N LEU A 121 19.44 37.39 -43.39
CA LEU A 121 18.88 36.22 -42.69
C LEU A 121 19.25 36.14 -41.18
N PRO A 122 18.45 35.43 -40.37
CA PRO A 122 18.56 35.44 -38.91
C PRO A 122 19.66 34.49 -38.40
N LYS A 123 20.42 34.95 -37.39
CA LYS A 123 21.23 34.06 -36.55
C LYS A 123 20.43 33.63 -35.33
N ARG A 124 20.14 32.33 -35.27
CA ARG A 124 19.53 31.63 -34.14
C ARG A 124 20.52 31.64 -32.96
N ASN A 125 20.14 32.24 -31.84
CA ASN A 125 20.92 32.20 -30.61
C ASN A 125 19.97 31.96 -29.42
N VAL A 126 19.94 30.72 -28.94
CA VAL A 126 19.14 30.32 -27.76
C VAL A 126 20.12 29.89 -26.69
N GLU A 127 20.46 30.84 -25.82
CA GLU A 127 21.38 30.63 -24.70
C GLU A 127 20.56 30.17 -23.49
N ASN A 128 20.45 28.85 -23.31
CA ASN A 128 19.70 28.27 -22.19
C ASN A 128 20.39 28.62 -20.86
N GLN A 129 19.74 29.47 -20.05
CA GLN A 129 20.23 29.89 -18.73
C GLN A 129 20.08 28.75 -17.70
N HIS A 130 21.01 27.80 -17.70
CA HIS A 130 21.05 26.74 -16.69
C HIS A 130 21.48 27.31 -15.33
N ARG A 131 20.80 26.92 -14.25
CA ARG A 131 21.19 27.30 -12.89
C ARG A 131 22.42 26.47 -12.49
N ARG A 132 23.59 27.11 -12.50
CA ARG A 132 24.90 26.47 -12.28
C ARG A 132 25.33 26.54 -10.81
N ILE A 133 25.51 25.37 -10.18
CA ILE A 133 25.95 25.21 -8.79
C ILE A 133 27.35 24.60 -8.78
N SER A 134 28.25 25.08 -7.92
CA SER A 134 29.64 24.60 -7.80
C SER A 134 29.87 23.80 -6.52
N VAL A 135 30.47 22.63 -6.64
CA VAL A 135 30.78 21.62 -5.60
C VAL A 135 32.29 21.32 -5.67
N GLY A 136 32.97 21.04 -4.55
CA GLY A 136 34.40 20.72 -4.56
C GLY A 136 34.76 19.59 -3.59
N PHE A 137 35.42 18.56 -4.10
CA PHE A 137 35.85 17.39 -3.33
C PHE A 137 37.35 17.37 -3.04
N GLY A 138 37.74 16.82 -1.89
CA GLY A 138 39.13 16.85 -1.41
C GLY A 138 39.60 18.29 -1.14
N GLN A 139 40.84 18.62 -1.54
CA GLN A 139 41.33 19.99 -1.55
C GLN A 139 41.02 20.65 -2.91
N PRO A 140 40.18 21.70 -3.00
CA PRO A 140 39.81 22.30 -4.29
C PRO A 140 40.98 22.92 -5.07
N ALA A 141 42.08 23.25 -4.39
CA ALA A 141 43.29 23.78 -5.01
C ALA A 141 44.10 22.72 -5.80
N THR A 142 43.87 21.43 -5.53
CA THR A 142 44.57 20.31 -6.19
C THR A 142 43.70 19.54 -7.18
N SER A 143 42.44 19.97 -7.41
CA SER A 143 41.55 19.31 -8.37
C SER A 143 42.05 19.52 -9.81
N ASP A 144 42.34 18.44 -10.51
CA ASP A 144 42.82 18.42 -11.90
C ASP A 144 41.68 18.25 -12.93
N LEU A 145 40.44 18.03 -12.46
CA LEU A 145 39.30 17.69 -13.29
C LEU A 145 38.01 18.38 -12.80
N LYS A 146 37.18 18.77 -13.76
CA LYS A 146 35.78 19.18 -13.54
C LYS A 146 34.81 18.17 -14.14
N ILE A 147 33.75 17.82 -13.42
CA ILE A 147 32.57 17.14 -13.98
C ILE A 147 31.40 18.12 -13.97
N VAL A 148 30.68 18.23 -15.08
CA VAL A 148 29.41 18.97 -15.18
C VAL A 148 28.29 17.97 -15.38
N LEU A 149 27.40 17.89 -14.38
CA LEU A 149 26.15 17.15 -14.44
C LEU A 149 25.05 18.06 -14.96
N PHE A 150 24.30 17.60 -15.95
CA PHE A 150 23.05 18.23 -16.39
C PHE A 150 21.88 17.39 -15.88
N GLY A 151 21.09 17.98 -15.00
CA GLY A 151 19.87 17.37 -14.48
C GLY A 151 18.63 17.79 -15.27
N LYS A 152 17.49 17.23 -14.86
CA LYS A 152 16.17 17.68 -15.30
C LYS A 152 15.96 19.16 -14.94
N GLU A 153 15.05 19.83 -15.66
CA GLU A 153 14.66 21.24 -15.41
C GLU A 153 15.79 22.30 -15.54
N GLY A 154 16.87 22.00 -16.27
CA GLY A 154 17.94 22.97 -16.54
C GLY A 154 18.87 23.25 -15.34
N ILE A 155 18.91 22.33 -14.36
CA ILE A 155 19.88 22.36 -13.26
C ILE A 155 21.22 21.86 -13.79
N ALA A 156 22.30 22.61 -13.55
CA ALA A 156 23.67 22.18 -13.84
C ALA A 156 24.51 22.19 -12.56
N VAL A 157 25.17 21.08 -12.24
CA VAL A 157 26.10 20.99 -11.11
C VAL A 157 27.50 20.71 -11.61
N GLU A 158 28.41 21.64 -11.34
CA GLU A 158 29.83 21.54 -11.62
C GLU A 158 30.56 21.08 -10.36
N MET A 159 31.28 19.97 -10.42
CA MET A 159 32.10 19.45 -9.32
C MET A 159 33.59 19.45 -9.68
N SER A 160 34.41 20.05 -8.81
CA SER A 160 35.87 19.93 -8.83
C SER A 160 36.27 18.62 -8.14
N VAL A 161 37.04 17.79 -8.85
CA VAL A 161 37.41 16.42 -8.49
C VAL A 161 38.84 16.10 -8.92
N HIS A 162 39.38 14.98 -8.42
CA HIS A 162 40.70 14.45 -8.74
C HIS A 162 40.55 13.22 -9.65
N ARG A 163 41.20 13.23 -10.82
CA ARG A 163 41.11 12.16 -11.83
C ARG A 163 41.57 10.81 -11.30
N SER A 164 42.62 10.79 -10.47
CA SER A 164 43.16 9.58 -9.83
C SER A 164 42.10 8.83 -9.01
N ILE A 165 41.43 9.52 -8.10
CA ILE A 165 40.40 8.96 -7.20
C ILE A 165 39.22 8.38 -8.00
N LEU A 166 38.82 9.05 -9.09
CA LEU A 166 37.75 8.52 -9.96
C LEU A 166 38.18 7.27 -10.72
N ILE A 167 39.42 7.21 -11.23
CA ILE A 167 39.96 6.03 -11.92
C ILE A 167 40.06 4.84 -10.95
N GLU A 168 40.52 5.09 -9.72
CA GLU A 168 40.67 4.06 -8.68
C GLU A 168 39.32 3.44 -8.27
N HIS A 169 38.27 4.25 -8.15
CA HIS A 169 36.99 3.82 -7.59
C HIS A 169 35.87 3.56 -8.62
N SER A 170 36.01 3.99 -9.87
CA SER A 170 34.96 3.85 -10.90
C SER A 170 35.52 3.31 -12.22
N SER A 171 35.07 2.12 -12.61
CA SER A 171 35.40 1.55 -13.92
C SER A 171 34.82 2.39 -15.07
N PHE A 172 33.66 3.03 -14.89
CA PHE A 172 33.12 3.96 -15.87
C PHE A 172 34.08 5.12 -16.17
N PHE A 173 34.64 5.74 -15.13
CA PHE A 173 35.60 6.83 -15.31
C PHE A 173 36.94 6.32 -15.85
N ALA A 174 37.45 5.17 -15.38
CA ALA A 174 38.65 4.53 -15.93
C ALA A 174 38.53 4.25 -17.45
N ASP A 175 37.40 3.68 -17.89
CA ASP A 175 37.12 3.41 -19.31
C ASP A 175 36.92 4.70 -20.12
N LYS A 176 36.23 5.70 -19.57
CA LYS A 176 36.04 7.01 -20.23
C LYS A 176 37.37 7.74 -20.40
N PHE A 177 38.28 7.60 -19.44
CA PHE A 177 39.59 8.27 -19.41
C PHE A 177 40.71 7.56 -20.16
N SER A 178 40.60 6.27 -20.43
CA SER A 178 41.54 5.55 -21.31
C SER A 178 41.24 5.78 -22.79
N ARG A 179 39.97 6.04 -23.15
CA ARG A 179 39.51 6.26 -24.53
C ARG A 179 39.59 7.71 -25.01
N GLN A 180 39.83 8.67 -24.12
CA GLN A 180 39.81 10.10 -24.42
C GLN A 180 41.14 10.78 -24.10
N SER A 181 41.60 11.65 -25.01
CA SER A 181 42.70 12.58 -24.76
C SER A 181 42.45 13.38 -23.47
N PRO A 182 43.48 13.79 -22.69
CA PRO A 182 43.29 14.49 -21.42
C PRO A 182 42.45 15.77 -21.53
N VAL A 183 41.16 15.65 -21.24
CA VAL A 183 40.22 16.78 -21.13
C VAL A 183 40.06 17.21 -19.67
N PRO A 184 40.13 18.52 -19.37
CA PRO A 184 39.96 19.06 -18.02
C PRO A 184 38.49 19.12 -17.56
N CYS A 185 37.55 18.80 -18.44
CA CYS A 185 36.11 18.85 -18.17
C CYS A 185 35.43 17.60 -18.76
N VAL A 186 34.54 16.99 -17.99
CA VAL A 186 33.70 15.87 -18.39
C VAL A 186 32.24 16.24 -18.21
N GLU A 187 31.45 16.07 -19.26
CA GLU A 187 30.01 16.29 -19.21
C GLU A 187 29.27 14.95 -19.04
N ILE A 188 28.17 15.01 -18.27
CA ILE A 188 27.21 13.92 -18.06
C ILE A 188 25.81 14.53 -18.25
N ALA A 189 25.20 14.22 -19.38
CA ALA A 189 23.83 14.62 -19.71
C ALA A 189 22.79 13.74 -18.98
N ASP A 190 21.55 14.22 -18.94
CA ASP A 190 20.35 13.48 -18.51
C ASP A 190 20.47 12.76 -17.15
N CYS A 191 21.18 13.39 -16.22
CA CYS A 191 21.34 12.87 -14.86
C CYS A 191 19.98 12.92 -14.13
N GLU A 192 19.36 11.76 -13.93
CA GLU A 192 18.06 11.65 -13.26
C GLU A 192 18.07 12.21 -11.83
N ASP A 193 19.19 12.04 -11.14
CA ASP A 193 19.32 12.24 -9.70
C ASP A 193 20.68 12.89 -9.35
N VAL A 194 20.77 14.18 -9.68
CA VAL A 194 21.99 14.98 -9.52
C VAL A 194 22.48 14.99 -8.06
N GLU A 195 21.58 15.03 -7.09
CA GLU A 195 21.92 15.05 -5.66
C GLU A 195 22.64 13.76 -5.25
N ILE A 196 22.08 12.60 -5.60
CA ILE A 196 22.66 11.30 -5.28
C ILE A 196 23.90 11.02 -6.11
N PHE A 197 24.01 11.57 -7.33
CA PHE A 197 25.24 11.50 -8.11
C PHE A 197 26.39 12.25 -7.42
N VAL A 198 26.15 13.49 -6.99
CA VAL A 198 27.12 14.28 -6.21
C VAL A 198 27.52 13.54 -4.94
N GLU A 199 26.55 12.99 -4.19
CA GLU A 199 26.86 12.20 -2.98
C GLU A 199 27.68 10.94 -3.29
N THR A 200 27.31 10.17 -4.31
CA THR A 200 28.01 8.93 -4.70
C THR A 200 29.45 9.19 -5.14
N VAL A 201 29.72 10.32 -5.83
CA VAL A 201 31.10 10.75 -6.12
C VAL A 201 31.82 11.18 -4.84
N GLY A 202 31.15 11.86 -3.92
CA GLY A 202 31.71 12.19 -2.60
C GLY A 202 32.08 10.96 -1.76
N LEU A 203 31.36 9.84 -1.91
CA LEU A 203 31.70 8.56 -1.26
C LEU A 203 33.04 7.98 -1.75
N MET A 204 33.53 8.35 -2.95
CA MET A 204 34.88 7.98 -3.42
C MET A 204 36.01 8.67 -2.65
N TYR A 205 35.71 9.71 -1.86
CA TYR A 205 36.68 10.40 -0.99
C TYR A 205 36.60 9.93 0.47
N CYS A 206 35.77 8.93 0.77
CA CYS A 206 35.56 8.43 2.13
C CYS A 206 36.37 7.16 2.36
N ASN A 207 37.23 7.15 3.38
CA ASN A 207 37.96 5.95 3.81
C ASN A 207 37.02 4.76 4.09
N GLU A 208 35.83 5.04 4.65
CA GLU A 208 34.83 4.02 4.97
C GLU A 208 33.42 4.46 4.52
N VAL A 209 33.01 3.98 3.34
CA VAL A 209 31.68 4.24 2.78
C VAL A 209 30.55 3.80 3.72
N LYS A 210 30.71 2.68 4.42
CA LYS A 210 29.71 2.13 5.36
C LYS A 210 29.27 3.15 6.42
N HIS A 211 30.20 3.91 6.99
CA HIS A 211 29.89 4.93 8.01
C HIS A 211 28.99 6.06 7.49
N ARG A 212 28.97 6.32 6.18
CA ARG A 212 28.06 7.30 5.55
C ARG A 212 26.65 6.74 5.29
N LEU A 213 26.52 5.41 5.21
CA LEU A 213 25.25 4.72 4.93
C LEU A 213 24.42 4.43 6.18
N ILE A 214 25.05 4.14 7.34
CA ILE A 214 24.41 3.67 8.60
C ILE A 214 23.25 4.56 9.13
N LYS A 215 23.13 5.82 8.66
CA LYS A 215 22.06 6.77 9.07
C LYS A 215 21.13 7.20 7.94
N GLN A 216 21.17 6.54 6.78
CA GLN A 216 20.32 6.85 5.63
C GLN A 216 19.01 6.07 5.70
N SER A 217 18.03 6.41 4.84
CA SER A 217 16.87 5.55 4.62
C SER A 217 17.18 4.47 3.58
N VAL A 218 16.48 3.34 3.63
CA VAL A 218 16.58 2.27 2.61
C VAL A 218 16.33 2.84 1.22
N SER A 219 15.25 3.61 1.03
CA SER A 219 14.99 4.37 -0.21
C SER A 219 16.18 5.21 -0.73
N ARG A 220 16.92 5.89 0.16
CA ARG A 220 18.11 6.67 -0.26
C ARG A 220 19.29 5.76 -0.61
N VAL A 221 19.52 4.68 0.14
CA VAL A 221 20.57 3.70 -0.18
C VAL A 221 20.29 2.99 -1.52
N LEU A 222 19.03 2.72 -1.86
CA LEU A 222 18.67 2.19 -3.19
C LEU A 222 18.98 3.18 -4.33
N ARG A 223 18.76 4.48 -4.12
CA ARG A 223 19.16 5.53 -5.10
C ARG A 223 20.69 5.57 -5.25
N ILE A 224 21.44 5.53 -4.13
CA ILE A 224 22.92 5.46 -4.13
C ILE A 224 23.39 4.20 -4.87
N LEU A 225 22.77 3.04 -4.61
CA LEU A 225 23.09 1.77 -5.27
C LEU A 225 22.90 1.86 -6.80
N LYS A 226 21.79 2.44 -7.28
CA LYS A 226 21.55 2.66 -8.72
C LYS A 226 22.64 3.50 -9.38
N VAL A 227 23.06 4.58 -8.73
CA VAL A 227 24.16 5.43 -9.24
C VAL A 227 25.50 4.70 -9.16
N ALA A 228 25.81 4.07 -8.04
CA ALA A 228 27.04 3.30 -7.85
C ALA A 228 27.17 2.17 -8.90
N GLU A 229 26.07 1.50 -9.25
CA GLU A 229 26.01 0.54 -10.35
C GLU A 229 26.37 1.18 -11.70
N SER A 230 25.77 2.33 -12.04
CA SER A 230 26.05 3.05 -13.29
C SER A 230 27.52 3.51 -13.41
N LEU A 231 28.17 3.80 -12.28
CA LEU A 231 29.58 4.18 -12.19
C LEU A 231 30.54 2.97 -12.08
N GLY A 232 30.03 1.76 -11.87
CA GLY A 232 30.85 0.59 -11.56
C GLY A 232 31.61 0.69 -10.22
N PHE A 233 31.08 1.46 -9.26
CA PHE A 233 31.72 1.76 -7.98
C PHE A 233 31.59 0.59 -6.98
N ARG A 234 32.41 -0.44 -7.19
CA ARG A 234 32.28 -1.76 -6.54
C ARG A 234 32.23 -1.73 -5.01
N THR A 235 33.06 -0.92 -4.36
CA THR A 235 33.11 -0.82 -2.89
C THR A 235 31.88 -0.14 -2.30
N CYS A 236 31.28 0.81 -3.02
CA CYS A 236 30.01 1.42 -2.65
C CYS A 236 28.84 0.44 -2.86
N ILE A 237 28.80 -0.28 -3.99
CA ILE A 237 27.80 -1.34 -4.25
C ILE A 237 27.83 -2.38 -3.12
N LYS A 238 29.02 -2.89 -2.76
CA LYS A 238 29.18 -3.82 -1.64
C LYS A 238 28.71 -3.19 -0.32
N SER A 239 29.09 -1.95 -0.02
CA SER A 239 28.66 -1.27 1.20
C SER A 239 27.13 -1.07 1.27
N CYS A 240 26.47 -0.86 0.13
CA CYS A 240 25.01 -0.78 0.05
C CYS A 240 24.34 -2.14 0.25
N LEU A 241 24.90 -3.22 -0.32
CA LEU A 241 24.40 -4.59 -0.09
C LEU A 241 24.58 -5.02 1.37
N ASP A 242 25.77 -4.81 1.95
CA ASP A 242 26.07 -5.08 3.36
C ASP A 242 25.12 -4.27 4.30
N TYR A 243 24.69 -3.07 3.89
CA TYR A 243 23.69 -2.27 4.62
C TYR A 243 22.27 -2.86 4.48
N LEU A 244 21.85 -3.20 3.25
CA LEU A 244 20.53 -3.78 2.95
C LEU A 244 20.36 -5.20 3.52
N GLU A 245 21.45 -5.89 3.85
CA GLU A 245 21.41 -7.16 4.58
C GLU A 245 21.00 -6.97 6.05
N VAL A 246 21.50 -5.94 6.72
CA VAL A 246 21.35 -5.79 8.19
C VAL A 246 20.19 -4.88 8.61
N VAL A 247 19.80 -3.90 7.80
CA VAL A 247 18.80 -2.89 8.20
C VAL A 247 17.36 -3.41 8.04
N PRO A 248 16.44 -3.16 9.00
CA PRO A 248 15.03 -3.46 8.82
C PRO A 248 14.41 -2.61 7.70
N TRP A 249 13.62 -3.28 6.87
CA TRP A 249 12.89 -2.79 5.70
C TRP A 249 11.44 -3.20 5.93
N VAL A 250 10.48 -2.29 5.70
CA VAL A 250 9.06 -2.50 6.00
C VAL A 250 8.21 -1.79 4.95
N GLY A 251 7.54 -2.55 4.09
CA GLY A 251 6.81 -2.00 2.93
C GLY A 251 7.73 -1.55 1.78
N GLU A 252 9.01 -1.91 1.85
CA GLU A 252 10.06 -1.59 0.87
C GLU A 252 10.55 -2.84 0.13
N GLU A 253 9.90 -4.00 0.35
CA GLU A 253 10.37 -5.32 -0.04
C GLU A 253 10.55 -5.45 -1.55
N GLU A 254 9.52 -5.15 -2.33
CA GLU A 254 9.61 -5.25 -3.80
C GLU A 254 10.61 -4.22 -4.39
N ASN A 255 10.79 -3.06 -3.75
CA ASN A 255 11.73 -2.03 -4.21
C ASN A 255 13.20 -2.47 -4.05
N VAL A 256 13.55 -3.00 -2.88
CA VAL A 256 14.90 -3.53 -2.64
C VAL A 256 15.15 -4.78 -3.50
N VAL A 257 14.16 -5.69 -3.58
CA VAL A 257 14.27 -6.91 -4.38
C VAL A 257 14.49 -6.60 -5.86
N SER A 258 13.66 -5.76 -6.47
CA SER A 258 13.80 -5.36 -7.88
C SER A 258 15.14 -4.66 -8.15
N SER A 259 15.57 -3.77 -7.25
CA SER A 259 16.87 -3.08 -7.35
C SER A 259 18.07 -4.01 -7.28
N VAL A 260 17.99 -5.09 -6.49
CA VAL A 260 19.13 -5.98 -6.21
C VAL A 260 19.20 -7.18 -7.17
N ARG A 261 18.07 -7.69 -7.69
CA ARG A 261 18.00 -8.85 -8.62
C ARG A 261 18.97 -8.73 -9.81
N HIS A 262 19.07 -7.54 -10.43
CA HIS A 262 19.91 -7.32 -11.61
C HIS A 262 21.42 -7.49 -11.35
N LEU A 263 21.87 -7.22 -10.11
CA LEU A 263 23.28 -7.30 -9.71
C LEU A 263 23.81 -8.74 -9.65
N HIS A 264 22.93 -9.76 -9.63
CA HIS A 264 23.33 -11.17 -9.67
C HIS A 264 24.17 -11.47 -10.91
N SER A 265 23.78 -10.92 -12.06
CA SER A 265 24.47 -11.08 -13.35
C SER A 265 25.89 -10.48 -13.40
N ARG A 266 26.28 -9.72 -12.37
CA ARG A 266 27.54 -8.94 -12.30
C ARG A 266 28.49 -9.43 -11.20
N ASN A 267 28.34 -10.68 -10.74
CA ASN A 267 29.16 -11.34 -9.72
C ASN A 267 29.15 -10.67 -8.33
N TYR A 268 28.06 -9.98 -7.96
CA TYR A 268 27.86 -9.50 -6.59
C TYR A 268 27.15 -10.54 -5.72
N SER A 269 27.58 -10.70 -4.47
CA SER A 269 26.91 -11.55 -3.49
C SER A 269 25.62 -10.87 -2.99
N ILE A 270 24.50 -11.18 -3.65
CA ILE A 270 23.17 -10.68 -3.28
C ILE A 270 22.33 -11.70 -2.50
N SER A 271 22.81 -12.95 -2.40
CA SER A 271 22.10 -14.04 -1.73
C SER A 271 21.68 -13.70 -0.29
N PRO A 272 22.51 -13.06 0.56
CA PRO A 272 22.10 -12.71 1.93
C PRO A 272 20.90 -11.76 1.99
N VAL A 273 20.85 -10.74 1.11
CA VAL A 273 19.73 -9.79 1.03
C VAL A 273 18.46 -10.49 0.55
N LEU A 274 18.55 -11.30 -0.51
CA LEU A 274 17.39 -12.01 -1.05
C LEU A 274 16.85 -13.08 -0.08
N LYS A 275 17.72 -13.73 0.71
CA LYS A 275 17.34 -14.74 1.72
C LYS A 275 16.46 -14.23 2.86
N ARG A 276 16.33 -12.91 3.00
CA ARG A 276 15.41 -12.28 3.97
C ARG A 276 13.93 -12.29 3.53
N VAL A 277 13.66 -12.54 2.24
CA VAL A 277 12.30 -12.52 1.65
C VAL A 277 12.01 -13.70 0.71
N PHE A 278 13.03 -14.37 0.19
CA PHE A 278 12.91 -15.62 -0.57
C PHE A 278 13.63 -16.75 0.16
N SER A 279 12.89 -17.81 0.45
CA SER A 279 13.50 -19.09 0.84
C SER A 279 13.86 -19.89 -0.41
N GLU A 280 14.99 -20.59 -0.39
CA GLU A 280 15.39 -21.53 -1.46
C GLU A 280 14.49 -22.80 -1.48
N THR A 281 13.71 -23.02 -0.42
CA THR A 281 12.60 -24.00 -0.40
C THR A 281 11.45 -23.49 -1.26
N SER A 282 11.14 -24.22 -2.33
CA SER A 282 10.20 -23.82 -3.41
C SER A 282 8.74 -23.60 -3.01
N LYS A 283 8.38 -23.84 -1.75
CA LYS A 283 7.12 -23.45 -1.13
C LYS A 283 7.40 -22.96 0.29
N PRO A 284 6.79 -21.87 0.79
CA PRO A 284 6.62 -21.74 2.23
C PRO A 284 5.82 -22.96 2.71
N PRO A 285 6.13 -23.57 3.86
CA PRO A 285 5.33 -24.69 4.34
C PRO A 285 3.91 -24.17 4.61
N ASN A 286 2.90 -24.70 3.92
CA ASN A 286 1.50 -24.44 4.27
C ASN A 286 1.25 -24.82 5.75
N ASP A 287 1.98 -25.84 6.20
CA ASP A 287 2.19 -26.27 7.59
C ASP A 287 2.50 -25.12 8.56
N THR A 288 3.19 -24.05 8.14
CA THR A 288 3.52 -22.92 9.02
C THR A 288 2.28 -22.05 9.28
N LEU A 289 1.46 -21.76 8.27
CA LEU A 289 0.20 -21.04 8.48
C LEU A 289 -0.78 -21.91 9.28
N ALA A 290 -0.86 -23.19 8.96
CA ALA A 290 -1.62 -24.19 9.72
C ALA A 290 -1.21 -24.21 11.20
N HIS A 291 0.09 -24.26 11.48
CA HIS A 291 0.64 -24.28 12.83
C HIS A 291 0.40 -22.96 13.57
N ILE A 292 0.49 -21.80 12.89
CA ILE A 292 0.10 -20.50 13.48
C ILE A 292 -1.39 -20.52 13.88
N MET A 293 -2.27 -21.03 13.03
CA MET A 293 -3.69 -21.17 13.36
C MET A 293 -3.89 -22.13 14.54
N GLU A 294 -3.24 -23.29 14.54
CA GLU A 294 -3.28 -24.27 15.62
C GLU A 294 -2.82 -23.69 16.97
N LEU A 295 -1.71 -22.94 16.99
CA LEU A 295 -1.21 -22.25 18.18
C LEU A 295 -2.21 -21.20 18.71
N VAL A 296 -2.92 -20.50 17.81
CA VAL A 296 -3.97 -19.54 18.19
C VAL A 296 -5.20 -20.26 18.75
N LEU A 297 -5.64 -21.36 18.14
CA LEU A 297 -6.80 -22.16 18.57
C LEU A 297 -6.58 -22.80 19.95
N LYS A 298 -5.37 -23.32 20.20
CA LYS A 298 -4.97 -24.01 21.44
C LYS A 298 -4.49 -23.06 22.56
N SER A 299 -4.47 -21.76 22.35
CA SER A 299 -3.97 -20.79 23.34
C SER A 299 -4.94 -20.60 24.53
N ASN A 300 -4.44 -20.85 25.74
CA ASN A 300 -5.17 -20.64 26.98
C ASN A 300 -5.24 -19.16 27.45
N GLU A 301 -4.54 -18.23 26.79
CA GLU A 301 -4.49 -16.82 27.21
C GLU A 301 -5.47 -15.96 26.38
N ASP A 302 -6.56 -15.54 27.02
CA ASP A 302 -7.71 -14.91 26.36
C ASP A 302 -7.42 -13.56 25.68
N ARG A 303 -6.43 -12.80 26.15
CA ARG A 303 -6.07 -11.51 25.55
C ARG A 303 -5.24 -11.73 24.29
N GLY A 304 -4.09 -12.40 24.41
CA GLY A 304 -3.18 -12.72 23.32
C GLY A 304 -3.86 -13.54 22.24
N ARG A 305 -4.73 -14.50 22.60
CA ARG A 305 -5.56 -15.22 21.62
C ARG A 305 -6.46 -14.27 20.82
N ARG A 306 -7.15 -13.31 21.45
CA ARG A 306 -8.01 -12.35 20.74
C ARG A 306 -7.21 -11.37 19.88
N GLU A 307 -6.11 -10.83 20.40
CA GLU A 307 -5.22 -9.93 19.64
C GLU A 307 -4.64 -10.67 18.41
N MET A 308 -4.18 -11.91 18.57
CA MET A 308 -3.62 -12.70 17.48
C MET A 308 -4.67 -13.20 16.48
N ARG A 309 -5.87 -13.63 16.93
CA ARG A 309 -7.02 -13.91 16.05
C ARG A 309 -7.36 -12.71 15.17
N SER A 310 -7.35 -11.50 15.74
CA SER A 310 -7.62 -10.26 15.00
C SER A 310 -6.50 -9.92 14.01
N LEU A 311 -5.23 -10.11 14.39
CA LEU A 311 -4.09 -9.85 13.51
C LEU A 311 -4.05 -10.84 12.34
N VAL A 312 -4.18 -12.14 12.60
CA VAL A 312 -4.18 -13.18 11.56
C VAL A 312 -5.35 -12.98 10.59
N LEU A 313 -6.56 -12.71 11.10
CA LEU A 313 -7.71 -12.42 10.23
C LEU A 313 -7.50 -11.17 9.37
N LYS A 314 -6.90 -10.11 9.94
CA LYS A 314 -6.57 -8.88 9.21
C LYS A 314 -5.54 -9.16 8.10
N LEU A 315 -4.43 -9.83 8.42
CA LEU A 315 -3.40 -10.19 7.45
C LEU A 315 -3.94 -11.10 6.33
N LEU A 316 -4.88 -12.00 6.64
CA LEU A 316 -5.57 -12.78 5.62
C LEU A 316 -6.48 -11.89 4.75
N LYS A 317 -7.25 -10.97 5.33
CA LYS A 317 -8.10 -10.02 4.57
C LYS A 317 -7.28 -9.12 3.63
N GLU A 318 -6.11 -8.64 4.07
CA GLU A 318 -5.28 -7.68 3.31
C GLU A 318 -4.47 -8.32 2.17
N ASN A 319 -4.15 -9.62 2.25
CA ASN A 319 -3.24 -10.25 1.30
C ASN A 319 -3.95 -11.19 0.31
N SER A 320 -3.64 -10.99 -0.98
CA SER A 320 -4.03 -11.84 -2.10
C SER A 320 -3.07 -13.04 -2.30
N PHE A 321 -2.62 -13.69 -1.22
CA PHE A 321 -1.60 -14.77 -1.21
C PHE A 321 -1.97 -16.07 -1.99
N TRP A 322 -3.08 -16.07 -2.73
CA TRP A 322 -3.81 -17.27 -3.13
C TRP A 322 -4.05 -17.33 -4.65
N THR A 323 -3.08 -16.87 -5.45
CA THR A 323 -3.20 -16.85 -6.92
C THR A 323 -2.55 -18.06 -7.62
N ASP A 324 -1.88 -18.96 -6.90
CA ASP A 324 -1.24 -20.14 -7.49
C ASP A 324 -1.14 -21.31 -6.48
N GLY A 325 -1.87 -22.41 -6.74
CA GLY A 325 -1.69 -23.77 -6.20
C GLY A 325 -1.77 -24.02 -4.68
N SER A 326 -1.51 -23.04 -3.82
CA SER A 326 -1.45 -23.16 -2.35
C SER A 326 -2.82 -23.09 -1.68
N VAL A 327 -3.81 -22.53 -2.39
CA VAL A 327 -5.16 -22.21 -1.91
C VAL A 327 -5.88 -23.43 -1.36
N ASP A 328 -5.87 -24.51 -2.15
CA ASP A 328 -6.61 -25.75 -1.90
C ASP A 328 -6.11 -26.44 -0.61
N ILE A 329 -4.79 -26.48 -0.43
CA ILE A 329 -4.15 -27.06 0.76
C ILE A 329 -4.48 -26.25 2.03
N CYS A 330 -4.55 -24.92 1.93
CA CYS A 330 -4.95 -24.09 3.08
C CYS A 330 -6.45 -24.23 3.41
N ILE A 331 -7.31 -24.35 2.41
CA ILE A 331 -8.76 -24.56 2.61
C ILE A 331 -9.00 -25.91 3.28
N GLY A 332 -8.41 -26.99 2.77
CA GLY A 332 -8.49 -28.32 3.40
C GLY A 332 -7.99 -28.33 4.86
N THR A 333 -6.99 -27.50 5.18
CA THR A 333 -6.50 -27.32 6.55
C THR A 333 -7.46 -26.52 7.43
N LEU A 334 -8.12 -25.48 6.90
CA LEU A 334 -9.16 -24.76 7.64
C LEU A 334 -10.34 -25.68 7.99
N TYR A 335 -10.75 -26.56 7.07
CA TYR A 335 -11.81 -27.53 7.33
C TYR A 335 -11.39 -28.64 8.31
N SER A 336 -10.16 -29.13 8.27
CA SER A 336 -9.68 -30.10 9.28
C SER A 336 -9.61 -29.49 10.68
N LEU A 337 -9.23 -28.21 10.80
CA LEU A 337 -9.31 -27.45 12.05
C LEU A 337 -10.78 -27.24 12.49
N CYS A 338 -11.70 -26.94 11.56
CA CYS A 338 -13.14 -26.87 11.87
C CYS A 338 -13.67 -28.21 12.40
N GLN A 339 -13.32 -29.33 11.76
CA GLN A 339 -13.73 -30.66 12.20
C GLN A 339 -13.18 -30.97 13.60
N SER A 340 -11.88 -30.70 13.85
CA SER A 340 -11.29 -30.93 15.17
C SER A 340 -11.96 -30.10 16.29
N CYS A 341 -12.37 -28.86 16.00
CA CYS A 341 -13.12 -28.04 16.96
C CYS A 341 -14.57 -28.53 17.14
N LEU A 342 -15.22 -29.04 16.08
CA LEU A 342 -16.56 -29.66 16.16
C LEU A 342 -16.54 -30.94 16.99
N ASP A 343 -15.58 -31.83 16.75
CA ASP A 343 -15.42 -33.09 17.51
C ASP A 343 -15.18 -32.80 18.99
N SER A 344 -14.31 -31.84 19.31
CA SER A 344 -14.05 -31.40 20.69
C SER A 344 -15.30 -30.78 21.34
N LEU A 345 -16.04 -29.94 20.60
CA LEU A 345 -17.30 -29.35 21.06
C LEU A 345 -18.36 -30.41 21.36
N MET A 346 -18.50 -31.42 20.49
CA MET A 346 -19.42 -32.55 20.68
C MET A 346 -19.08 -33.33 21.96
N ASP A 347 -17.81 -33.69 22.15
CA ASP A 347 -17.39 -34.43 23.35
C ASP A 347 -17.55 -33.60 24.63
N LEU A 348 -17.39 -32.29 24.57
CA LEU A 348 -17.69 -31.39 25.69
C LEU A 348 -19.19 -31.32 25.99
N PHE A 349 -20.06 -31.29 24.98
CA PHE A 349 -21.53 -31.36 25.16
C PHE A 349 -21.98 -32.69 25.76
N ARG A 350 -21.42 -33.81 25.29
CA ARG A 350 -21.63 -35.15 25.85
C ARG A 350 -21.19 -35.26 27.31
N GLN A 351 -20.07 -34.63 27.68
CA GLN A 351 -19.63 -34.53 29.08
C GLN A 351 -20.58 -33.66 29.91
N ALA A 352 -21.06 -32.54 29.36
CA ALA A 352 -21.96 -31.62 30.05
C ALA A 352 -23.34 -32.25 30.34
N SER A 353 -23.97 -32.93 29.38
CA SER A 353 -25.27 -33.60 29.56
C SER A 353 -25.20 -34.72 30.61
N LYS A 354 -24.08 -35.46 30.69
CA LYS A 354 -23.88 -36.54 31.68
C LYS A 354 -23.58 -36.05 33.10
N SER A 355 -23.13 -34.80 33.27
CA SER A 355 -22.69 -34.30 34.57
C SER A 355 -23.84 -33.63 35.34
N SER A 356 -24.50 -34.40 36.21
CA SER A 356 -25.65 -33.97 37.03
C SER A 356 -25.35 -32.89 38.08
N GLY A 357 -24.15 -32.29 38.05
CA GLY A 357 -23.64 -31.41 39.10
C GLY A 357 -22.64 -30.35 38.62
N ILE A 358 -22.70 -29.91 37.36
CA ILE A 358 -21.97 -28.72 36.92
C ILE A 358 -22.40 -27.54 37.80
N SER A 359 -21.47 -26.98 38.57
CA SER A 359 -21.70 -25.70 39.22
C SER A 359 -21.77 -24.65 38.12
N PHE A 360 -22.97 -24.11 37.89
CA PHE A 360 -23.27 -23.16 36.81
C PHE A 360 -22.59 -21.78 36.98
N GLU A 361 -21.60 -21.65 37.88
CA GLU A 361 -20.67 -20.53 37.87
C GLU A 361 -19.76 -20.57 36.62
N SER A 362 -19.46 -19.40 36.06
CA SER A 362 -18.59 -19.23 34.87
C SER A 362 -17.13 -19.65 35.05
N LYS A 363 -16.78 -20.28 36.18
CA LYS A 363 -15.45 -20.79 36.50
C LYS A 363 -15.24 -22.25 36.09
N ASP A 364 -16.33 -23.01 35.92
CA ASP A 364 -16.26 -24.42 35.54
C ASP A 364 -15.41 -24.60 34.26
N PRO A 365 -14.44 -25.54 34.25
CA PRO A 365 -13.54 -25.72 33.12
C PRO A 365 -14.25 -26.20 31.85
N VAL A 366 -15.36 -26.94 31.96
CA VAL A 366 -16.14 -27.43 30.80
C VAL A 366 -16.89 -26.27 30.15
N VAL A 367 -17.53 -25.39 30.94
CA VAL A 367 -18.21 -24.18 30.44
C VAL A 367 -17.24 -23.31 29.63
N ARG A 368 -16.03 -23.07 30.16
CA ARG A 368 -15.01 -22.27 29.49
C ARG A 368 -14.48 -22.93 28.21
N LYS A 369 -14.31 -24.26 28.19
CA LYS A 369 -13.91 -25.00 26.98
C LYS A 369 -14.99 -24.98 25.91
N ILE A 370 -16.27 -25.15 26.27
CA ILE A 370 -17.39 -25.03 25.32
C ILE A 370 -17.40 -23.64 24.66
N ALA A 371 -17.28 -22.58 25.46
CA ALA A 371 -17.21 -21.21 24.95
C ALA A 371 -15.97 -21.00 24.05
N LEU A 372 -14.82 -21.58 24.41
CA LEU A 372 -13.59 -21.52 23.63
C LEU A 372 -13.74 -22.19 22.26
N GLU A 373 -14.25 -23.42 22.19
CA GLU A 373 -14.40 -24.14 20.91
C GLU A 373 -15.47 -23.50 20.02
N ALA A 374 -16.57 -23.00 20.60
CA ALA A 374 -17.53 -22.23 19.83
C ALA A 374 -16.94 -20.91 19.28
N GLU A 375 -16.04 -20.25 20.01
CA GLU A 375 -15.30 -19.08 19.52
C GLU A 375 -14.17 -19.42 18.53
N ASN A 376 -13.57 -20.61 18.63
CA ASN A 376 -12.64 -21.15 17.63
C ASN A 376 -13.36 -21.32 16.30
N LEU A 377 -14.52 -21.99 16.31
CA LEU A 377 -15.37 -22.17 15.13
C LEU A 377 -15.82 -20.83 14.53
N LEU A 378 -16.34 -19.89 15.34
CA LEU A 378 -16.71 -18.56 14.85
C LEU A 378 -15.57 -17.84 14.13
N TRP A 379 -14.33 -17.95 14.63
CA TRP A 379 -13.16 -17.34 14.02
C TRP A 379 -12.74 -18.03 12.72
N LEU A 380 -12.78 -19.36 12.67
CA LEU A 380 -12.51 -20.13 11.45
C LEU A 380 -13.56 -19.86 10.35
N VAL A 381 -14.85 -19.78 10.71
CA VAL A 381 -15.94 -19.40 9.80
C VAL A 381 -15.73 -18.00 9.23
N GLU A 382 -15.28 -17.04 10.05
CA GLU A 382 -14.97 -15.69 9.56
C GLU A 382 -13.77 -15.67 8.60
N ILE A 383 -12.78 -16.57 8.76
CA ILE A 383 -11.69 -16.75 7.78
C ILE A 383 -12.22 -17.36 6.48
N LEU A 384 -13.07 -18.39 6.56
CA LEU A 384 -13.66 -19.03 5.38
C LEU A 384 -14.59 -18.09 4.60
N ALA A 385 -15.40 -17.27 5.30
CA ALA A 385 -16.29 -16.27 4.70
C ALA A 385 -15.50 -15.18 3.96
N VAL A 386 -14.34 -14.76 4.46
CA VAL A 386 -13.42 -13.83 3.76
C VAL A 386 -12.93 -14.37 2.42
N ARG A 387 -12.94 -15.69 2.23
CA ARG A 387 -12.54 -16.35 0.98
C ARG A 387 -13.74 -16.75 0.11
N ASN A 388 -14.97 -16.53 0.56
CA ASN A 388 -16.20 -17.10 -0.03
C ASN A 388 -16.15 -18.63 -0.12
N THR A 389 -15.51 -19.28 0.86
CA THR A 389 -15.38 -20.76 0.95
C THR A 389 -15.95 -21.26 2.27
N ALA A 390 -17.11 -20.76 2.70
CA ALA A 390 -17.77 -21.21 3.93
C ALA A 390 -18.93 -22.20 3.69
N ASP A 391 -19.17 -22.57 2.44
CA ASP A 391 -20.31 -23.39 2.01
C ASP A 391 -20.23 -24.84 2.50
N GLU A 392 -19.03 -25.43 2.49
CA GLU A 392 -18.83 -26.78 3.03
C GLU A 392 -18.91 -26.77 4.56
N PHE A 393 -18.48 -25.68 5.23
CA PHE A 393 -18.69 -25.53 6.67
C PHE A 393 -20.18 -25.49 7.02
N ALA A 394 -21.01 -24.80 6.24
CA ALA A 394 -22.46 -24.85 6.44
C ALA A 394 -22.98 -26.30 6.31
N SER A 395 -22.45 -27.08 5.37
CA SER A 395 -22.80 -28.50 5.20
C SER A 395 -22.31 -29.38 6.38
N MET A 396 -21.11 -29.12 6.91
CA MET A 396 -20.61 -29.75 8.16
C MET A 396 -21.50 -29.42 9.35
N TRP A 397 -21.98 -28.17 9.46
CA TRP A 397 -22.80 -27.68 10.57
C TRP A 397 -24.20 -28.28 10.60
N VAL A 398 -24.89 -28.35 9.46
CA VAL A 398 -26.24 -28.94 9.40
C VAL A 398 -26.26 -30.45 9.65
N SER A 399 -25.11 -31.11 9.51
CA SER A 399 -24.96 -32.53 9.80
C SER A 399 -24.93 -32.85 11.31
N GLN A 400 -24.74 -31.85 12.18
CA GLN A 400 -24.55 -32.00 13.62
C GLN A 400 -25.86 -32.23 14.42
N ASN A 401 -26.63 -33.25 14.03
CA ASN A 401 -27.93 -33.56 14.63
C ASN A 401 -27.85 -33.90 16.13
N GLU A 402 -26.85 -34.67 16.55
CA GLU A 402 -26.62 -34.99 17.98
C GLU A 402 -26.30 -33.72 18.79
N LEU A 403 -25.51 -32.79 18.22
CA LEU A 403 -25.17 -31.53 18.88
C LEU A 403 -26.41 -30.65 19.05
N ALA A 404 -27.31 -30.62 18.08
CA ALA A 404 -28.58 -29.89 18.18
C ALA A 404 -29.54 -30.50 19.23
N GLN A 405 -29.51 -31.82 19.41
CA GLN A 405 -30.27 -32.49 20.48
C GLN A 405 -29.68 -32.17 21.87
N LEU A 406 -28.38 -32.36 22.06
CA LEU A 406 -27.68 -32.03 23.31
C LEU A 406 -27.75 -30.52 23.63
N HIS A 407 -27.79 -29.67 22.60
CA HIS A 407 -28.02 -28.23 22.76
C HIS A 407 -29.34 -27.97 23.48
N ALA A 408 -30.45 -28.56 23.02
CA ALA A 408 -31.76 -28.37 23.62
C ALA A 408 -31.82 -28.73 25.12
N GLU A 409 -31.03 -29.73 25.57
CA GLU A 409 -30.96 -30.17 26.97
C GLU A 409 -30.18 -29.24 27.91
N LEU A 410 -29.14 -28.58 27.41
CA LEU A 410 -28.22 -27.79 28.24
C LEU A 410 -28.74 -26.37 28.54
N PRO A 411 -28.43 -25.78 29.71
CA PRO A 411 -28.79 -24.39 29.99
C PRO A 411 -28.17 -23.38 28.99
N VAL A 412 -28.95 -22.36 28.60
CA VAL A 412 -28.58 -21.33 27.62
C VAL A 412 -27.20 -20.69 27.87
N MET A 413 -26.81 -20.51 29.13
CA MET A 413 -25.51 -19.95 29.50
C MET A 413 -24.30 -20.76 29.01
N LEU A 414 -24.42 -22.09 28.87
CA LEU A 414 -23.38 -22.94 28.26
C LEU A 414 -23.41 -22.87 26.74
N ARG A 415 -24.61 -22.96 26.14
CA ARG A 415 -24.79 -23.25 24.71
C ARG A 415 -24.93 -22.03 23.80
N HIS A 416 -25.22 -20.84 24.31
CA HIS A 416 -25.50 -19.65 23.50
C HIS A 416 -24.41 -19.31 22.46
N LYS A 417 -23.13 -19.63 22.71
CA LYS A 417 -22.04 -19.43 21.75
C LYS A 417 -22.16 -20.33 20.50
N VAL A 418 -22.75 -21.52 20.65
CA VAL A 418 -23.09 -22.43 19.54
C VAL A 418 -24.22 -21.81 18.69
N SER A 419 -25.19 -21.17 19.35
CA SER A 419 -26.27 -20.42 18.68
C SER A 419 -25.73 -19.20 17.90
N CYS A 420 -24.65 -18.56 18.38
CA CYS A 420 -23.94 -17.54 17.60
C CYS A 420 -23.32 -18.06 16.30
N ILE A 421 -22.90 -19.33 16.23
CA ILE A 421 -22.39 -19.93 14.97
C ILE A 421 -23.53 -20.04 13.96
N THR A 422 -24.67 -20.60 14.37
CA THR A 422 -25.89 -20.66 13.54
C THR A 422 -26.29 -19.27 13.05
N ALA A 423 -26.28 -18.27 13.93
CA ALA A 423 -26.56 -16.88 13.55
C ALA A 423 -25.54 -16.36 12.52
N ARG A 424 -24.24 -16.63 12.67
CA ARG A 424 -23.19 -16.23 11.72
C ARG A 424 -23.37 -16.87 10.33
N ILE A 425 -23.84 -18.11 10.27
CA ILE A 425 -24.18 -18.81 9.01
C ILE A 425 -25.35 -18.12 8.33
N PHE A 426 -26.48 -17.89 9.03
CA PHE A 426 -27.63 -17.16 8.45
C PHE A 426 -27.25 -15.77 7.94
N VAL A 427 -26.41 -15.03 8.68
CA VAL A 427 -25.87 -13.74 8.25
C VAL A 427 -25.04 -13.86 6.98
N GLY A 428 -24.18 -14.88 6.88
CA GLY A 428 -23.36 -15.12 5.70
C GLY A 428 -24.21 -15.42 4.46
N ILE A 429 -25.21 -16.30 4.59
CA ILE A 429 -26.14 -16.64 3.49
C ILE A 429 -26.90 -15.39 3.04
N GLY A 430 -27.49 -14.63 3.96
CA GLY A 430 -28.26 -13.43 3.63
C GLY A 430 -27.46 -12.28 3.03
N ARG A 431 -26.13 -12.29 3.20
CA ARG A 431 -25.19 -11.34 2.58
C ARG A 431 -24.54 -11.85 1.30
N GLY A 432 -24.70 -13.14 0.96
CA GLY A 432 -23.98 -13.78 -0.13
C GLY A 432 -22.49 -14.04 0.15
N GLU A 433 -22.06 -14.04 1.42
CA GLU A 433 -20.71 -14.44 1.85
C GLU A 433 -20.52 -15.97 1.79
N MET A 434 -21.63 -16.71 1.68
CA MET A 434 -21.69 -18.16 1.48
C MET A 434 -22.94 -18.52 0.67
N LEU A 435 -22.83 -19.48 -0.23
CA LEU A 435 -23.87 -19.89 -1.19
C LEU A 435 -24.20 -21.41 -1.10
N PRO A 436 -24.47 -21.97 0.11
CA PRO A 436 -24.73 -23.39 0.27
C PRO A 436 -25.94 -23.89 -0.53
N SER A 437 -25.93 -25.20 -0.83
CA SER A 437 -26.98 -25.89 -1.59
C SER A 437 -28.38 -25.66 -1.01
N LYS A 438 -29.41 -25.89 -1.82
CA LYS A 438 -30.81 -25.79 -1.37
C LYS A 438 -31.04 -26.73 -0.17
N GLU A 439 -30.50 -27.93 -0.26
CA GLU A 439 -30.61 -28.99 0.72
C GLU A 439 -29.93 -28.57 2.04
N THR A 440 -28.73 -28.01 1.99
CA THR A 440 -28.04 -27.47 3.17
C THR A 440 -28.80 -26.29 3.78
N ARG A 441 -29.36 -25.37 2.97
CA ARG A 441 -30.19 -24.26 3.49
C ARG A 441 -31.48 -24.75 4.16
N GLN A 442 -32.12 -25.77 3.59
CA GLN A 442 -33.33 -26.39 4.14
C GLN A 442 -33.03 -27.13 5.45
N LEU A 443 -31.95 -27.92 5.51
CA LEU A 443 -31.49 -28.60 6.72
C LEU A 443 -31.06 -27.60 7.82
N LEU A 444 -30.42 -26.48 7.48
CA LEU A 444 -30.07 -25.44 8.44
C LEU A 444 -31.32 -24.88 9.13
N LEU A 445 -32.37 -24.59 8.35
CA LEU A 445 -33.63 -24.11 8.87
C LEU A 445 -34.39 -25.19 9.66
N HIS A 446 -34.28 -26.47 9.28
CA HIS A 446 -34.93 -27.56 10.00
C HIS A 446 -34.25 -27.91 11.33
N VAL A 447 -32.92 -28.06 11.34
CA VAL A 447 -32.13 -28.51 12.50
C VAL A 447 -31.85 -27.37 13.47
N TRP A 448 -31.49 -26.18 12.96
CA TRP A 448 -30.85 -25.15 13.78
C TRP A 448 -31.67 -23.87 14.00
N LEU A 449 -32.75 -23.63 13.24
CA LEU A 449 -33.60 -22.46 13.47
C LEU A 449 -34.26 -22.49 14.85
N GLN A 450 -34.81 -23.65 15.25
CA GLN A 450 -35.51 -23.78 16.54
C GLN A 450 -34.56 -23.59 17.74
N PRO A 451 -33.39 -24.27 17.82
CA PRO A 451 -32.34 -23.95 18.80
C PRO A 451 -31.94 -22.48 18.87
N LEU A 452 -31.81 -21.80 17.71
CA LEU A 452 -31.48 -20.37 17.66
C LEU A 452 -32.62 -19.49 18.22
N ILE A 453 -33.88 -19.84 17.94
CA ILE A 453 -35.04 -19.10 18.45
C ILE A 453 -35.18 -19.25 19.96
N ASP A 454 -34.96 -20.44 20.53
CA ASP A 454 -35.09 -20.67 21.97
C ASP A 454 -34.02 -19.91 22.79
N ASP A 455 -32.83 -19.73 22.22
CA ASP A 455 -31.76 -18.91 22.81
C ASP A 455 -31.87 -17.40 22.49
N TYR A 456 -32.74 -16.99 21.56
CA TYR A 456 -32.73 -15.64 20.97
C TYR A 456 -32.83 -14.51 22.00
N ASN A 457 -33.70 -14.66 23.00
CA ASN A 457 -33.84 -13.68 24.08
C ASN A 457 -32.56 -13.51 24.92
N TRP A 458 -31.76 -14.57 25.07
CA TRP A 458 -30.43 -14.47 25.69
C TRP A 458 -29.42 -13.81 24.75
N LEU A 459 -29.44 -14.14 23.47
CA LEU A 459 -28.52 -13.58 22.48
C LEU A 459 -28.66 -12.06 22.37
N GLN A 460 -29.89 -11.52 22.30
CA GLN A 460 -30.12 -10.07 22.17
C GLN A 460 -29.68 -9.23 23.37
N HIS A 461 -29.48 -9.83 24.55
CA HIS A 461 -29.11 -9.10 25.78
C HIS A 461 -27.74 -9.50 26.34
N GLY A 462 -27.32 -10.76 26.16
CA GLY A 462 -26.07 -11.32 26.68
C GLY A 462 -24.89 -11.26 25.69
N CYS A 463 -25.14 -11.17 24.38
CA CYS A 463 -24.08 -11.21 23.36
C CYS A 463 -23.82 -9.84 22.73
N ARG A 464 -22.77 -9.14 23.17
CA ARG A 464 -22.38 -7.80 22.64
C ARG A 464 -22.12 -7.76 21.12
N GLN A 465 -21.83 -8.90 20.50
CA GLN A 465 -21.56 -9.03 19.06
C GLN A 465 -22.78 -9.47 18.24
N PHE A 466 -23.93 -9.71 18.88
CA PHE A 466 -25.15 -10.18 18.22
C PHE A 466 -25.93 -9.00 17.66
N ASP A 467 -25.76 -8.70 16.37
CA ASP A 467 -26.61 -7.75 15.66
C ASP A 467 -27.93 -8.42 15.27
N ARG A 468 -28.96 -8.21 16.11
CA ARG A 468 -30.33 -8.66 15.91
C ARG A 468 -30.83 -8.45 14.48
N LYS A 469 -30.65 -7.25 13.90
CA LYS A 469 -31.25 -6.90 12.59
C LYS A 469 -30.59 -7.67 11.46
N VAL A 470 -29.27 -7.81 11.52
CA VAL A 470 -28.50 -8.54 10.51
C VAL A 470 -28.82 -10.04 10.58
N VAL A 471 -29.03 -10.60 11.77
CA VAL A 471 -29.46 -12.00 11.96
C VAL A 471 -30.90 -12.23 11.48
N GLU A 472 -31.84 -11.33 11.82
CA GLU A 472 -33.23 -11.37 11.33
C GLU A 472 -33.32 -11.33 9.79
N GLU A 473 -32.60 -10.41 9.14
CA GLU A 473 -32.51 -10.35 7.68
C GLU A 473 -31.84 -11.62 7.11
N GLY A 474 -30.78 -12.13 7.73
CA GLY A 474 -30.10 -13.35 7.32
C GLY A 474 -31.00 -14.60 7.30
N ILE A 475 -31.77 -14.79 8.38
CA ILE A 475 -32.79 -15.85 8.47
C ILE A 475 -33.85 -15.64 7.39
N GLY A 476 -34.37 -14.41 7.27
CA GLY A 476 -35.42 -14.06 6.31
C GLY A 476 -35.00 -14.32 4.85
N GLN A 477 -33.81 -13.88 4.45
CA GLN A 477 -33.26 -14.13 3.12
C GLN A 477 -33.05 -15.64 2.87
N THR A 478 -32.54 -16.37 3.86
CA THR A 478 -32.36 -17.83 3.75
C THR A 478 -33.69 -18.53 3.49
N ILE A 479 -34.76 -18.17 4.23
CA ILE A 479 -36.13 -18.69 4.00
C ILE A 479 -36.62 -18.34 2.59
N LEU A 480 -36.51 -17.07 2.18
CA LEU A 480 -37.02 -16.56 0.90
C LEU A 480 -36.35 -17.18 -0.35
N THR A 481 -35.27 -17.94 -0.16
CA THR A 481 -34.53 -18.66 -1.21
C THR A 481 -34.90 -20.14 -1.34
N LEU A 482 -35.84 -20.64 -0.52
CA LEU A 482 -36.43 -21.98 -0.63
C LEU A 482 -37.68 -22.00 -1.54
N PRO A 483 -38.23 -23.18 -1.90
CA PRO A 483 -39.58 -23.31 -2.49
C PRO A 483 -40.70 -22.67 -1.65
N LEU A 484 -41.84 -22.35 -2.27
CA LEU A 484 -42.96 -21.68 -1.59
C LEU A 484 -43.63 -22.52 -0.48
N GLU A 485 -43.64 -23.84 -0.63
CA GLU A 485 -44.18 -24.77 0.38
C GLU A 485 -43.30 -24.82 1.63
N ASP A 486 -41.97 -24.88 1.44
CA ASP A 486 -41.00 -24.78 2.53
C ASP A 486 -41.06 -23.41 3.22
N GLN A 487 -41.14 -22.32 2.44
CA GLN A 487 -41.37 -20.97 2.97
C GLN A 487 -42.64 -20.91 3.84
N GLN A 488 -43.76 -21.46 3.35
CA GLN A 488 -45.04 -21.47 4.06
C GLN A 488 -44.92 -22.21 5.41
N SER A 489 -44.36 -23.42 5.42
CA SER A 489 -44.22 -24.24 6.63
C SER A 489 -43.43 -23.48 7.72
N ILE A 490 -42.27 -22.92 7.34
CA ILE A 490 -41.39 -22.21 8.28
C ILE A 490 -42.02 -20.90 8.75
N LEU A 491 -42.61 -20.12 7.85
CA LEU A 491 -43.19 -18.81 8.18
C LEU A 491 -44.48 -18.91 9.02
N LEU A 492 -45.29 -19.95 8.83
CA LEU A 492 -46.46 -20.18 9.68
C LEU A 492 -46.06 -20.65 11.09
N SER A 493 -45.06 -21.55 11.20
CA SER A 493 -44.48 -21.96 12.48
C SER A 493 -43.86 -20.77 13.24
N TRP A 494 -43.12 -19.92 12.52
CA TRP A 494 -42.61 -18.66 13.07
C TRP A 494 -43.75 -17.74 13.55
N LEU A 495 -44.79 -17.54 12.75
CA LEU A 495 -45.91 -16.65 13.10
C LEU A 495 -46.63 -17.12 14.37
N GLU A 496 -46.91 -18.42 14.48
CA GLU A 496 -47.53 -19.00 15.67
C GLU A 496 -46.70 -18.75 16.93
N ARG A 497 -45.37 -18.89 16.83
CA ARG A 497 -44.45 -18.63 17.95
C ARG A 497 -44.31 -17.14 18.24
N PHE A 498 -44.19 -16.28 17.23
CA PHE A 498 -44.07 -14.84 17.37
C PHE A 498 -45.30 -14.23 18.07
N LEU A 499 -46.50 -14.73 17.76
CA LEU A 499 -47.74 -14.35 18.47
C LEU A 499 -47.76 -14.76 19.95
N LYS A 500 -47.00 -15.78 20.35
CA LYS A 500 -46.90 -16.26 21.75
C LYS A 500 -45.82 -15.55 22.57
N VAL A 501 -44.66 -15.24 21.97
CA VAL A 501 -43.48 -14.73 22.72
C VAL A 501 -43.01 -13.33 22.33
N GLY A 502 -43.56 -12.74 21.27
CA GLY A 502 -43.25 -11.39 20.82
C GLY A 502 -41.79 -11.19 20.40
N ASP A 503 -41.18 -10.12 20.92
CA ASP A 503 -39.82 -9.68 20.60
C ASP A 503 -38.69 -10.61 21.12
N LYS A 504 -39.05 -11.63 21.90
CA LYS A 504 -38.17 -12.73 22.34
C LYS A 504 -37.88 -13.76 21.23
N CYS A 505 -38.50 -13.59 20.05
CA CYS A 505 -38.30 -14.37 18.83
C CYS A 505 -37.75 -13.42 17.72
N PRO A 506 -36.93 -13.91 16.76
CA PRO A 506 -36.56 -13.13 15.59
C PRO A 506 -37.78 -12.52 14.89
N ASN A 507 -37.74 -11.23 14.54
CA ASN A 507 -38.78 -10.62 13.73
C ASN A 507 -38.54 -10.93 12.24
N LEU A 508 -39.32 -11.85 11.69
CA LEU A 508 -39.27 -12.23 10.27
C LEU A 508 -40.40 -11.58 9.43
N GLN A 509 -41.05 -10.51 9.93
CA GLN A 509 -42.16 -9.82 9.24
C GLN A 509 -41.83 -9.46 7.79
N ARG A 510 -40.63 -8.96 7.52
CA ARG A 510 -40.18 -8.60 6.15
C ARG A 510 -40.17 -9.82 5.21
N ALA A 511 -39.73 -10.98 5.68
CA ALA A 511 -39.77 -12.23 4.91
C ALA A 511 -41.22 -12.74 4.75
N PHE A 512 -42.02 -12.67 5.82
CA PHE A 512 -43.44 -13.01 5.79
C PHE A 512 -44.21 -12.17 4.76
N GLU A 513 -43.99 -10.86 4.70
CA GLU A 513 -44.64 -10.00 3.70
C GLU A 513 -44.23 -10.35 2.26
N VAL A 514 -42.95 -10.67 2.01
CA VAL A 514 -42.48 -11.04 0.67
C VAL A 514 -43.10 -12.37 0.24
N TRP A 515 -43.15 -13.37 1.12
CA TRP A 515 -43.86 -14.62 0.88
C TRP A 515 -45.37 -14.38 0.67
N TRP A 516 -46.02 -13.57 1.51
CA TRP A 516 -47.44 -13.23 1.38
C TRP A 516 -47.77 -12.63 0.00
N ARG A 517 -46.96 -11.68 -0.47
CA ARG A 517 -47.09 -11.11 -1.83
C ARG A 517 -46.92 -12.18 -2.92
N ARG A 518 -45.96 -13.10 -2.77
CA ARG A 518 -45.69 -14.21 -3.71
C ARG A 518 -46.78 -15.29 -3.73
N THR A 519 -47.54 -15.43 -2.65
CA THR A 519 -48.58 -16.46 -2.47
C THR A 519 -49.98 -15.94 -2.80
N PHE A 520 -50.35 -14.74 -2.32
CA PHE A 520 -51.72 -14.22 -2.41
C PHE A 520 -51.91 -13.06 -3.40
N LEU A 521 -50.85 -12.35 -3.79
CA LEU A 521 -50.92 -11.16 -4.65
C LEU A 521 -50.25 -11.37 -6.03
N ARG A 522 -50.05 -12.62 -6.46
CA ARG A 522 -49.65 -12.91 -7.85
C ARG A 522 -50.72 -12.37 -8.80
N PRO A 523 -50.34 -11.62 -9.85
CA PRO A 523 -51.20 -11.47 -11.01
C PRO A 523 -51.42 -12.85 -11.65
N HIS A 524 -52.62 -13.12 -12.17
CA HIS A 524 -52.97 -14.34 -12.88
C HIS A 524 -52.24 -14.47 -14.24
N PHE A 525 -50.94 -14.73 -14.22
CA PHE A 525 -50.17 -15.01 -15.45
C PHE A 525 -50.39 -16.43 -16.02
N GLU A 526 -51.07 -17.32 -15.28
CA GLU A 526 -51.29 -18.73 -15.68
C GLU A 526 -52.77 -19.17 -15.58
N GLN A 527 -53.73 -18.34 -16.03
CA GLN A 527 -55.11 -18.81 -16.26
C GLN A 527 -55.66 -18.56 -17.67
N HIS A 528 -54.95 -17.85 -18.55
CA HIS A 528 -55.40 -17.59 -19.93
C HIS A 528 -54.85 -18.58 -20.99
N GLY A 529 -54.22 -19.67 -20.56
CA GLY A 529 -53.64 -20.70 -21.44
C GLY A 529 -54.53 -21.92 -21.72
N LYS A 530 -55.76 -22.00 -21.17
CA LYS A 530 -56.64 -23.18 -21.27
C LYS A 530 -58.08 -22.88 -21.72
N THR A 531 -58.24 -22.02 -22.72
CA THR A 531 -59.47 -21.93 -23.54
C THR A 531 -59.09 -21.41 -24.93
N GLY A 532 -58.86 -22.30 -25.91
CA GLY A 532 -58.33 -21.87 -27.21
C GLY A 532 -58.11 -22.96 -28.27
N ARG A 533 -59.17 -23.71 -28.59
CA ARG A 533 -59.26 -24.83 -29.57
C ARG A 533 -58.71 -26.18 -29.11
#